data_AF-A0A0N5BL56-F1
#
_entry.id   AF-A0A0N5BL56-F1
#
_cell.length_a   1.000
_cell.length_b   1.000
_cell.length_c   1.000
_cell.angle_alpha   90.00
_cell.angle_beta   90.00
_cell.angle_gamma   90.00
#
_symmetry.space_group_name_H-M   'P 1'
#
loop_
_entity.id
_entity.type
_entity.pdbx_description
1 polymer ?
#
loop_
_entity_poly.entity_id
_entity_poly.type
_entity_poly.pdbx_seq_one_letter_code
_entity_poly.pdbx_strand_id
1 'polypeptide(L)'
;MFKIYLLILLINKINSDLTSLPPCCRDMLGAFTCTRMLKNNKKVFVDKCNSNIEFRILQCCSTCTKDEDSLPYDLIVPKLIQESSCKDRYSKEYCEKFIKKSKDDYTEGYCSENNLAVTFRTCRKSCGYCGDNSTIEYRYDKAMETCSNQRLYNINFKNRKMKRNLKRDA
;
A
#
# COMPACT_ATOMS: atom_id res chain seq x y z
N MET A 1 -29.51 2.02 23.27
CA MET A 1 -28.99 3.00 22.28
C MET A 1 -27.47 3.05 22.17
N PHE A 2 -26.69 2.83 23.24
CA PHE A 2 -25.21 2.79 23.20
C PHE A 2 -24.59 1.76 22.23
N LYS A 3 -25.19 0.56 22.08
CA LYS A 3 -24.67 -0.48 21.16
C LYS A 3 -24.69 -0.08 19.68
N ILE A 4 -25.68 0.74 19.27
CA ILE A 4 -25.80 1.23 17.90
C ILE A 4 -24.73 2.32 17.65
N TYR A 5 -24.49 3.19 18.63
CA TYR A 5 -23.44 4.22 18.54
C TYR A 5 -22.03 3.61 18.47
N LEU A 6 -21.77 2.53 19.22
CA LEU A 6 -20.53 1.74 19.14
C LEU A 6 -20.37 1.03 17.78
N LEU A 7 -21.45 0.48 17.21
CA LEU A 7 -21.45 -0.08 15.86
C LEU A 7 -21.20 0.99 14.80
N ILE A 8 -21.81 2.17 14.92
CA ILE A 8 -21.59 3.30 13.99
C ILE A 8 -20.16 3.83 14.12
N LEU A 9 -19.58 3.91 15.32
CA LEU A 9 -18.18 4.28 15.52
C LEU A 9 -17.22 3.21 14.96
N LEU A 10 -17.55 1.92 15.08
CA LEU A 10 -16.79 0.84 14.44
C LEU A 10 -16.90 0.88 12.91
N ILE A 11 -18.07 1.21 12.36
CA ILE A 11 -18.30 1.38 10.92
C ILE A 11 -17.58 2.63 10.40
N ASN A 12 -17.58 3.73 11.15
CA ASN A 12 -16.87 4.97 10.78
C ASN A 12 -15.35 4.85 10.90
N LYS A 13 -14.83 4.03 11.84
CA LYS A 13 -13.39 3.73 11.91
C LYS A 13 -12.89 2.94 10.69
N ILE A 14 -13.76 2.16 10.05
CA ILE A 14 -13.49 1.46 8.78
C ILE A 14 -13.43 2.43 7.59
N ASN A 15 -14.04 3.63 7.72
CA ASN A 15 -13.93 4.73 6.75
C ASN A 15 -12.83 5.74 7.13
N SER A 16 -11.81 5.34 7.90
CA SER A 16 -10.53 6.04 7.75
C SER A 16 -10.21 6.00 6.27
N ASP A 17 -10.00 7.18 5.66
CA ASP A 17 -9.78 7.27 4.23
C ASP A 17 -8.48 6.55 3.92
N LEU A 18 -8.62 5.27 3.56
CA LEU A 18 -7.55 4.32 3.35
C LEU A 18 -6.59 4.87 2.27
N THR A 19 -7.07 5.78 1.40
CA THR A 19 -6.25 6.49 0.42
C THR A 19 -5.13 7.37 1.03
N SER A 20 -5.23 7.72 2.31
CA SER A 20 -4.18 8.45 3.06
C SER A 20 -3.16 7.55 3.76
N LEU A 21 -3.33 6.22 3.67
CA LEU A 21 -2.44 5.26 4.30
C LEU A 21 -1.41 4.70 3.31
N PRO A 22 -0.20 4.35 3.78
CA PRO A 22 0.85 3.82 2.92
C PRO A 22 0.57 2.36 2.56
N PRO A 23 1.24 1.81 1.52
CA PRO A 23 1.06 0.42 1.17
C PRO A 23 1.26 -0.50 2.38
N CYS A 24 0.40 -1.53 2.49
CA CYS A 24 0.57 -2.58 3.48
C CYS A 24 2.02 -3.08 3.47
N CYS A 25 2.70 -2.99 4.62
CA CYS A 25 4.06 -3.46 4.77
C CYS A 25 4.12 -5.00 4.80
N ARG A 26 4.04 -5.59 3.61
CA ARG A 26 4.18 -7.02 3.35
C ARG A 26 5.17 -7.26 2.22
N ASP A 27 5.71 -8.47 2.18
CA ASP A 27 6.63 -8.86 1.11
C ASP A 27 5.83 -9.31 -0.12
N MET A 28 5.67 -8.42 -1.11
CA MET A 28 4.95 -8.73 -2.35
C MET A 28 5.66 -9.80 -3.20
N LEU A 29 6.99 -9.91 -3.10
CA LEU A 29 7.74 -11.03 -3.70
C LEU A 29 7.61 -12.34 -2.90
N GLY A 30 6.98 -12.28 -1.73
CA GLY A 30 6.87 -13.38 -0.78
C GLY A 30 7.96 -13.37 0.28
N ALA A 31 7.57 -13.64 1.53
CA ALA A 31 8.48 -13.63 2.68
C ALA A 31 9.66 -14.60 2.52
N PHE A 32 9.43 -15.78 1.93
CA PHE A 32 10.48 -16.74 1.64
C PHE A 32 11.52 -16.19 0.67
N THR A 33 11.07 -15.54 -0.42
CA THR A 33 11.94 -14.93 -1.43
C THR A 33 12.80 -13.83 -0.82
N CYS A 34 12.18 -12.89 -0.09
CA CYS A 34 12.90 -11.78 0.54
C CYS A 34 13.91 -12.28 1.60
N THR A 35 13.51 -13.25 2.43
CA THR A 35 14.41 -13.90 3.40
C THR A 35 15.59 -14.59 2.70
N ARG A 36 15.33 -15.28 1.58
CA ARG A 36 16.40 -15.92 0.80
C ARG A 36 17.35 -14.89 0.21
N MET A 37 16.85 -13.78 -0.31
CA MET A 37 17.69 -12.69 -0.82
C MET A 37 18.58 -12.09 0.27
N LEU A 38 18.02 -11.85 1.47
CA LEU A 38 18.75 -11.39 2.64
C LEU A 38 19.89 -12.35 3.03
N LYS A 39 19.60 -13.65 3.09
CA LYS A 39 20.59 -14.69 3.43
C LYS A 39 21.68 -14.83 2.37
N ASN A 40 21.32 -14.74 1.09
CA ASN A 40 22.26 -14.94 -0.01
C ASN A 40 23.28 -13.79 -0.12
N ASN A 41 22.84 -12.55 0.05
CA ASN A 41 23.72 -11.39 0.03
C ASN A 41 23.13 -10.26 0.87
N LYS A 42 23.47 -10.25 2.17
CA LYS A 42 22.95 -9.29 3.15
C LYS A 42 23.22 -7.86 2.71
N LYS A 43 24.45 -7.55 2.31
CA LYS A 43 24.85 -6.20 1.88
C LYS A 43 23.97 -5.68 0.76
N VAL A 44 23.84 -6.43 -0.34
CA VAL A 44 23.03 -6.01 -1.49
C VAL A 44 21.55 -5.89 -1.13
N PHE A 45 21.05 -6.73 -0.23
CA PHE A 45 19.67 -6.64 0.25
C PHE A 45 19.43 -5.36 1.07
N VAL A 46 20.29 -5.10 2.05
CA VAL A 46 20.24 -3.91 2.92
C VAL A 46 20.41 -2.63 2.10
N ASP A 47 21.35 -2.61 1.16
CA ASP A 47 21.56 -1.49 0.25
C ASP A 47 20.26 -1.16 -0.51
N LYS A 48 19.53 -2.17 -0.98
CA LYS A 48 18.23 -1.98 -1.63
C LYS A 48 17.15 -1.49 -0.64
N CYS A 49 17.10 -2.03 0.57
CA CYS A 49 16.18 -1.55 1.61
C CYS A 49 16.40 -0.06 1.94
N ASN A 50 17.63 0.42 1.79
CA ASN A 50 18.01 1.79 2.15
C ASN A 50 18.05 2.77 0.98
N SER A 51 18.01 2.30 -0.27
CA SER A 51 18.15 3.16 -1.46
C SER A 51 17.01 3.05 -2.46
N ASN A 52 16.20 2.00 -2.42
CA ASN A 52 15.16 1.75 -3.42
C ASN A 52 13.77 1.75 -2.77
N ILE A 53 13.00 2.81 -3.06
CA ILE A 53 11.66 2.99 -2.50
C ILE A 53 10.71 1.84 -2.82
N GLU A 54 10.73 1.33 -4.06
CA GLU A 54 9.86 0.24 -4.46
C GLU A 54 10.23 -1.05 -3.74
N PHE A 55 11.53 -1.33 -3.62
CA PHE A 55 12.02 -2.47 -2.87
C PHE A 55 11.59 -2.40 -1.41
N ARG A 56 11.77 -1.22 -0.81
CA ARG A 56 11.49 -0.95 0.60
C ARG A 56 10.01 -1.03 0.95
N ILE A 57 9.11 -0.49 0.14
CA ILE A 57 7.68 -0.41 0.51
C ILE A 57 6.81 -1.47 -0.16
N LEU A 58 7.16 -1.93 -1.37
CA LEU A 58 6.34 -2.90 -2.12
C LEU A 58 6.93 -4.30 -2.10
N GLN A 59 8.22 -4.46 -2.43
CA GLN A 59 8.75 -5.80 -2.74
C GLN A 59 9.05 -6.62 -1.49
N CYS A 60 9.78 -6.05 -0.52
CA CYS A 60 10.29 -6.76 0.67
C CYS A 60 10.15 -5.95 1.98
N CYS A 61 9.04 -5.21 2.14
CA CYS A 61 8.87 -4.28 3.27
C CYS A 61 8.99 -4.95 4.65
N SER A 62 8.35 -6.11 4.83
CA SER A 62 8.34 -6.80 6.12
C SER A 62 9.73 -7.32 6.46
N THR A 63 10.42 -7.89 5.48
CA THR A 63 11.80 -8.37 5.67
C THR A 63 12.77 -7.22 5.93
N CYS A 64 12.70 -6.13 5.16
CA CYS A 64 13.54 -4.93 5.40
C CYS A 64 13.31 -4.33 6.79
N THR A 65 12.09 -4.39 7.33
CA THR A 65 11.78 -3.76 8.62
C THR A 65 12.20 -4.63 9.82
N LYS A 66 12.38 -5.94 9.62
CA LYS A 66 12.83 -6.88 10.66
C LYS A 66 14.35 -7.03 10.73
N ASP A 67 15.06 -6.64 9.68
CA ASP A 67 16.51 -6.71 9.62
C ASP A 67 17.14 -5.52 10.36
N GLU A 68 18.11 -5.80 11.22
CA GLU A 68 18.73 -4.80 12.11
C GLU A 68 19.68 -3.83 11.37
N ASP A 69 20.25 -4.25 10.24
CA ASP A 69 21.16 -3.42 9.43
C ASP A 69 20.39 -2.47 8.50
N SER A 70 19.10 -2.76 8.28
CA SER A 70 18.22 -1.94 7.48
C SER A 70 17.75 -0.73 8.28
N LEU A 71 17.74 0.45 7.66
CA LEU A 71 17.32 1.67 8.35
C LEU A 71 15.85 1.58 8.77
N PRO A 72 15.45 2.22 9.89
CA PRO A 72 14.05 2.24 10.33
C PRO A 72 13.11 2.76 9.25
N TYR A 73 11.92 2.17 9.13
CA TYR A 73 10.93 2.52 8.10
C TYR A 73 10.62 4.02 8.14
N ASP A 74 10.28 4.53 9.32
CA ASP A 74 9.87 5.92 9.56
C ASP A 74 10.99 6.93 9.29
N LEU A 75 12.23 6.46 9.20
CA LEU A 75 13.38 7.29 8.85
C LEU A 75 13.64 7.27 7.34
N ILE A 76 13.63 6.09 6.72
CA ILE A 76 14.14 5.92 5.36
C ILE A 76 13.06 6.14 4.30
N VAL A 77 11.82 5.75 4.56
CA VAL A 77 10.74 5.88 3.58
C VAL A 77 10.45 7.35 3.27
N PRO A 78 10.28 8.26 4.27
CA PRO A 78 10.11 9.69 4.01
C PRO A 78 11.26 10.31 3.21
N LYS A 79 12.49 9.84 3.41
CA LYS A 79 13.65 10.29 2.63
C LYS A 79 13.58 9.81 1.18
N LEU A 80 13.20 8.56 0.96
CA LEU A 80 13.18 7.93 -0.36
C LEU A 80 12.01 8.42 -1.25
N ILE A 81 10.93 8.92 -0.67
CA ILE A 81 9.79 9.50 -1.39
C ILE A 81 9.95 11.00 -1.73
N GLN A 82 11.05 11.66 -1.33
CA GLN A 82 11.27 13.07 -1.63
C GLN A 82 11.24 13.34 -3.15
N GLU A 83 10.83 14.55 -3.53
CA GLU A 83 10.51 14.89 -4.93
C GLU A 83 11.68 14.68 -5.91
N SER A 84 12.93 14.75 -5.45
CA SER A 84 14.13 14.55 -6.27
C SER A 84 14.33 13.10 -6.73
N SER A 85 13.87 12.11 -5.95
CA SER A 85 13.93 10.68 -6.27
C SER A 85 12.60 10.09 -6.74
N CYS A 86 11.50 10.81 -6.50
CA CYS A 86 10.14 10.32 -6.72
C CYS A 86 9.52 10.92 -7.99
N LYS A 87 9.62 10.19 -9.11
CA LYS A 87 9.09 10.57 -10.42
C LYS A 87 8.20 9.50 -11.02
N ASP A 88 7.33 9.91 -11.94
CA ASP A 88 6.58 8.99 -12.78
C ASP A 88 7.50 8.21 -13.70
N ARG A 89 7.14 6.96 -13.98
CA ARG A 89 7.83 6.13 -14.97
C ARG A 89 7.48 6.56 -16.39
N TYR A 90 6.23 7.00 -16.59
CA TYR A 90 5.70 7.42 -17.88
C TYR A 90 5.52 8.94 -17.95
N SER A 91 5.21 9.44 -19.15
CA SER A 91 4.97 10.88 -19.35
C SER A 91 3.76 11.37 -18.57
N LYS A 92 3.74 12.68 -18.28
CA LYS A 92 2.61 13.34 -17.61
C LYS A 92 1.28 13.07 -18.34
N GLU A 93 1.27 13.20 -19.66
CA GLU A 93 0.09 12.94 -20.50
C GLU A 93 -0.39 11.48 -20.38
N TYR A 94 0.54 10.51 -20.35
CA TYR A 94 0.17 9.11 -20.13
C TYR A 94 -0.47 8.92 -18.76
N CYS A 95 0.14 9.48 -17.71
CA CYS A 95 -0.37 9.35 -16.35
C CYS A 95 -1.72 10.03 -16.17
N GLU A 96 -1.93 11.23 -16.73
CA GLU A 96 -3.23 11.89 -16.76
C GLU A 96 -4.30 11.05 -17.45
N LYS A 97 -3.98 10.45 -18.61
CA LYS A 97 -4.90 9.55 -19.31
C LYS A 97 -5.17 8.27 -18.53
N PHE A 98 -4.13 7.66 -17.97
CA PHE A 98 -4.21 6.43 -17.17
C PHE A 98 -5.09 6.62 -15.94
N ILE A 99 -4.90 7.73 -15.22
CA ILE A 99 -5.69 8.09 -14.06
C ILE A 99 -7.12 8.46 -14.48
N LYS A 100 -7.32 9.24 -15.56
CA LYS A 100 -8.66 9.65 -16.03
C LYS A 100 -9.48 8.50 -16.60
N LYS A 101 -8.85 7.50 -17.23
CA LYS A 101 -9.51 6.31 -17.79
C LYS A 101 -10.02 5.37 -16.69
N SER A 102 -9.72 5.62 -15.42
CA SER A 102 -10.31 4.88 -14.29
C SER A 102 -11.82 5.03 -14.11
N LYS A 103 -12.52 5.75 -14.98
CA LYS A 103 -13.98 5.92 -14.96
C LYS A 103 -14.74 4.73 -15.57
N ASP A 104 -14.39 3.50 -15.20
CA ASP A 104 -15.22 2.33 -15.52
C ASP A 104 -16.25 2.13 -14.39
N ASP A 105 -17.35 2.88 -14.39
CA ASP A 105 -18.63 2.74 -13.63
C ASP A 105 -18.63 2.34 -12.13
N TYR A 106 -17.46 2.13 -11.53
CA TYR A 106 -17.20 1.83 -10.14
C TYR A 106 -16.38 2.99 -9.58
N THR A 107 -16.84 3.48 -8.43
CA THR A 107 -16.48 4.76 -7.79
C THR A 107 -15.03 4.90 -7.31
N GLU A 108 -14.11 4.01 -7.67
CA GLU A 108 -12.72 4.05 -7.19
C GLU A 108 -11.76 4.58 -8.26
N GLY A 109 -11.11 5.70 -7.96
CA GLY A 109 -10.02 6.23 -8.78
C GLY A 109 -8.83 5.26 -8.84
N TYR A 110 -8.04 5.31 -9.92
CA TYR A 110 -6.83 4.47 -10.03
C TYR A 110 -5.77 4.83 -9.00
N CYS A 111 -5.67 6.09 -8.57
CA CYS A 111 -4.80 6.49 -7.45
C CYS A 111 -5.43 6.11 -6.10
N SER A 112 -5.77 4.84 -5.93
CA SER A 112 -6.34 4.27 -4.71
C SER A 112 -5.46 3.13 -4.20
N GLU A 113 -5.68 2.76 -2.95
CA GLU A 113 -5.04 1.60 -2.32
C GLU A 113 -5.11 0.31 -3.12
N ASN A 114 -6.26 0.06 -3.76
CA ASN A 114 -6.50 -1.18 -4.52
C ASN A 114 -5.55 -1.31 -5.72
N ASN A 115 -5.08 -0.18 -6.26
CA ASN A 115 -4.19 -0.12 -7.41
C ASN A 115 -2.79 0.42 -7.06
N LEU A 116 -2.53 0.65 -5.77
CA LEU A 116 -1.32 1.31 -5.27
C LEU A 116 -0.04 0.68 -5.78
N ALA A 117 0.04 -0.65 -5.85
CA ALA A 117 1.22 -1.33 -6.35
C ALA A 117 1.49 -1.03 -7.85
N VAL A 118 0.44 -0.84 -8.65
CA VAL A 118 0.56 -0.49 -10.07
C VAL A 118 0.82 1.00 -10.20
N THR A 119 0.01 1.84 -9.58
CA THR A 119 0.10 3.30 -9.68
C THR A 119 1.40 3.83 -9.09
N PHE A 120 1.91 3.23 -8.00
CA PHE A 120 3.21 3.58 -7.45
C PHE A 120 4.37 3.19 -8.40
N ARG A 121 4.22 2.18 -9.24
CA ARG A 121 5.25 1.81 -10.24
C ARG A 121 5.16 2.65 -11.52
N THR A 122 3.98 3.15 -11.87
CA THR A 122 3.75 3.83 -13.14
C THR A 122 3.70 5.35 -12.99
N CYS A 123 2.90 5.85 -12.06
CA CYS A 123 2.46 7.24 -11.98
C CYS A 123 2.47 7.78 -10.54
N ARG A 124 3.50 7.43 -9.75
CA ARG A 124 3.59 7.78 -8.33
C ARG A 124 3.52 9.27 -8.03
N LYS A 125 4.15 10.10 -8.85
CA LYS A 125 4.14 11.56 -8.68
C LYS A 125 2.77 12.11 -9.07
N SER A 126 2.23 11.67 -10.21
CA SER A 126 0.89 12.08 -10.65
C SER A 126 -0.22 11.63 -9.69
N CYS A 127 -0.03 10.54 -8.95
CA CYS A 127 -0.96 10.07 -7.92
C CYS A 127 -0.72 10.69 -6.53
N GLY A 128 0.21 11.63 -6.36
CA GLY A 128 0.44 12.28 -5.07
C GLY A 128 1.14 11.40 -4.03
N TYR A 129 1.97 10.44 -4.44
CA TYR A 129 2.74 9.58 -3.54
C TYR A 129 4.14 10.11 -3.24
N CYS A 130 4.47 11.31 -3.72
CA CYS A 130 5.81 11.88 -3.67
C CYS A 130 5.85 13.17 -2.85
N GLY A 131 6.93 13.34 -2.09
CA GLY A 131 7.31 14.59 -1.44
C GLY A 131 6.39 15.03 -0.30
N ASP A 132 6.53 16.30 0.06
CA ASP A 132 5.76 16.94 1.14
C ASP A 132 4.28 17.12 0.78
N ASN A 133 3.97 17.07 -0.52
CA ASN A 133 2.60 17.08 -1.04
C ASN A 133 1.97 15.68 -1.06
N SER A 134 2.64 14.67 -0.50
CA SER A 134 2.05 13.34 -0.47
C SER A 134 0.81 13.31 0.42
N THR A 135 -0.28 12.76 -0.10
CA THR A 135 -1.49 12.52 0.69
C THR A 135 -1.35 11.34 1.65
N ILE A 136 -0.20 10.65 1.62
CA ILE A 136 0.07 9.42 2.36
C ILE A 136 0.93 9.69 3.59
N GLU A 137 0.46 9.23 4.75
CA GLU A 137 1.24 9.24 6.00
C GLU A 137 2.21 8.05 6.05
N TYR A 138 3.44 8.24 5.55
CA TYR A 138 4.47 7.20 5.52
C TYR A 138 5.08 6.88 6.89
N ARG A 139 4.30 6.22 7.75
CA ARG A 139 4.73 5.65 9.02
C ARG A 139 4.46 4.15 9.07
N TYR A 140 5.26 3.44 9.86
CA TYR A 140 5.22 1.99 9.95
C TYR A 140 3.90 1.49 10.56
N ASP A 141 3.41 2.15 11.61
CA ASP A 141 2.11 1.83 12.21
C ASP A 141 0.96 1.99 11.20
N LYS A 142 0.99 3.04 10.38
CA LYS A 142 0.04 3.27 9.28
C LYS A 142 0.12 2.21 8.18
N ALA A 143 1.33 1.76 7.86
CA ALA A 143 1.52 0.64 6.92
C ALA A 143 0.97 -0.68 7.48
N MET A 144 1.07 -0.91 8.79
CA MET A 144 0.51 -2.09 9.45
C MET A 144 -1.01 -2.00 9.64
N GLU A 145 -1.54 -0.80 9.88
CA GLU A 145 -2.97 -0.50 9.89
C GLU A 145 -3.60 -0.87 8.55
N THR A 146 -2.96 -0.47 7.44
CA THR A 146 -3.35 -0.85 6.07
C THR A 146 -3.42 -2.35 5.86
N CYS A 147 -2.40 -3.10 6.31
CA CYS A 147 -2.43 -4.56 6.24
C CYS A 147 -3.63 -5.18 6.95
N SER A 148 -3.98 -4.62 8.12
CA SER A 148 -5.09 -5.09 8.93
C SER A 148 -6.44 -4.80 8.25
N ASN A 149 -6.60 -3.58 7.72
CA ASN A 149 -7.80 -3.16 7.00
C ASN A 149 -8.01 -3.98 5.72
N GLN A 150 -6.97 -4.20 4.93
CA GLN A 150 -7.03 -5.05 3.73
C GLN A 150 -7.43 -6.49 4.08
N ARG A 151 -6.95 -7.04 5.20
CA ARG A 151 -7.36 -8.38 5.66
C ARG A 151 -8.84 -8.41 6.00
N LEU A 152 -9.35 -7.42 6.73
CA LEU A 152 -10.77 -7.30 7.09
C LEU A 152 -11.66 -7.18 5.86
N TYR A 153 -11.28 -6.33 4.91
CA TYR A 153 -11.98 -6.17 3.64
C TYR A 153 -12.10 -7.50 2.89
N ASN A 154 -11.00 -8.25 2.77
CA ASN A 154 -10.97 -9.54 2.08
C ASN A 154 -11.87 -10.59 2.75
N ILE A 155 -11.92 -10.63 4.09
CA ILE A 155 -12.81 -11.52 4.85
C ILE A 155 -14.27 -11.16 4.58
N ASN A 156 -14.62 -9.87 4.67
CA ASN A 156 -15.97 -9.38 4.44
C ASN A 156 -16.44 -9.66 3.00
N PHE A 157 -15.56 -9.47 2.02
CA PHE A 157 -15.84 -9.78 0.63
C PHE A 157 -16.13 -11.27 0.41
N LYS A 158 -15.30 -12.16 0.97
CA LYS A 158 -15.52 -13.62 0.92
C LYS A 158 -16.87 -14.00 1.54
N ASN A 159 -17.20 -13.44 2.70
CA ASN A 159 -18.49 -13.68 3.37
C ASN A 159 -19.68 -13.23 2.53
N ARG A 160 -19.60 -12.05 1.89
CA ARG A 160 -20.64 -11.56 0.97
C ARG A 160 -20.77 -12.43 -0.28
N LYS A 161 -19.66 -12.97 -0.81
CA LYS A 161 -19.69 -13.89 -1.96
C LYS A 161 -20.34 -15.22 -1.58
N MET A 162 -20.00 -15.78 -0.42
CA MET A 162 -20.60 -17.02 0.09
C MET A 162 -22.12 -16.88 0.28
N LYS A 163 -22.58 -15.78 0.90
CA LYS A 163 -24.02 -15.49 1.05
C LYS A 163 -24.77 -15.37 -0.28
N ARG A 164 -24.12 -14.84 -1.33
CA ARG A 164 -24.69 -14.74 -2.69
C ARG A 164 -24.74 -16.08 -3.43
N ASN A 165 -23.88 -17.04 -3.07
CA ASN A 165 -23.93 -18.39 -3.63
C ASN A 165 -25.05 -19.20 -2.96
N LEU A 166 -25.13 -19.15 -1.62
CA LEU A 166 -26.20 -19.83 -0.86
C LEU A 166 -27.62 -19.38 -1.25
N LYS A 167 -27.80 -18.12 -1.68
CA LYS A 167 -29.07 -17.61 -2.21
C LYS A 167 -29.39 -18.03 -3.65
N ARG A 168 -28.42 -18.55 -4.40
CA ARG A 168 -28.61 -19.06 -5.77
C ARG A 168 -28.88 -20.55 -5.80
N ASP A 169 -28.48 -21.27 -4.76
CA ASP A 169 -28.63 -22.71 -4.63
C ASP A 169 -29.89 -23.10 -3.81
N ALA A 170 -30.72 -22.11 -3.42
CA ALA A 170 -31.98 -22.24 -2.70
C ALA A 170 -33.12 -21.67 -3.54
#